data_AF-A0A2V2EVT1-F1
#
_entry.id   AF-A0A2V2EVT1-F1
#
_cell.length_a   1.000
_cell.length_b   1.000
_cell.length_c   1.000
_cell.angle_alpha   90.00
_cell.angle_beta   90.00
_cell.angle_gamma   90.00
#
_symmetry.space_group_name_H-M   'P 1'
#
loop_
_entity.id
_entity.type
_entity.pdbx_description
1 polymer ?
#
loop_
_entity_poly.entity_id
_entity_poly.type
_entity_poly.pdbx_seq_one_letter_code
_entity_poly.pdbx_strand_id
1 'polypeptide(L)'
;MEPNAIKNMVLIFCMIILTVLFFFCIYRAIRGPRYSDRLVANNVICTMSVIFICILSVYLKEAALVDIALIYTLLSCLSGVVVCHVITLHHKGRLLNQKQKEEEL
;
A
#
# COMPACT_ATOMS: atom_id res chain seq x y z
N MET A 1 32.67 16.41 15.40
CA MET A 1 31.95 16.34 14.11
C MET A 1 30.48 16.18 14.45
N GLU A 2 29.68 17.23 14.24
CA GLU A 2 28.31 17.33 14.74
C GLU A 2 27.44 16.11 14.34
N PRO A 3 26.87 15.35 15.29
CA PRO A 3 26.03 14.18 15.00
C PRO A 3 24.73 14.53 14.25
N ASN A 4 24.44 15.82 14.09
CA ASN A 4 23.28 16.36 13.39
C ASN A 4 23.50 16.39 11.86
N ALA A 5 24.74 16.59 11.41
CA ALA A 5 25.05 16.68 9.98
C ALA A 5 24.86 15.34 9.25
N ILE A 6 25.24 14.24 9.92
CA ILE A 6 25.08 12.88 9.38
C ILE A 6 23.59 12.53 9.24
N LYS A 7 22.77 12.89 10.24
CA LYS A 7 21.31 12.69 10.19
C LYS A 7 20.71 13.44 9.00
N ASN A 8 21.00 14.72 8.86
CA ASN A 8 20.46 15.54 7.78
C ASN A 8 20.85 15.01 6.38
N MET A 9 22.10 14.55 6.21
CA MET A 9 22.55 13.89 4.97
C MET A 9 21.77 12.61 4.67
N VAL A 10 21.60 11.73 5.65
CA VAL A 10 20.83 10.48 5.50
C VAL A 10 19.36 10.77 5.15
N LEU A 11 18.82 11.84 5.69
CA LEU A 11 17.41 12.21 5.54
C LEU A 11 17.11 12.83 4.18
N ILE A 12 18.01 13.67 3.68
CA ILE A 12 17.97 14.16 2.30
C ILE A 12 18.11 12.99 1.32
N PHE A 13 19.03 12.06 1.59
CA PHE A 13 19.23 10.88 0.75
C PHE A 13 17.99 9.97 0.73
N CYS A 14 17.34 9.77 1.88
CA CYS A 14 16.05 9.06 1.96
C CYS A 14 14.96 9.77 1.17
N MET A 15 14.81 11.10 1.28
CA MET A 15 13.81 11.85 0.51
C MET A 15 13.99 11.68 -1.01
N ILE A 16 15.23 11.73 -1.49
CA ILE A 16 15.55 11.55 -2.91
C ILE A 16 15.20 10.12 -3.36
N ILE A 17 15.68 9.12 -2.62
CA ILE A 17 15.38 7.71 -2.88
C ILE A 17 13.87 7.50 -2.93
N LEU A 18 13.15 8.09 -1.99
CA LEU A 18 11.75 7.84 -1.87
C LEU A 18 10.92 8.48 -2.97
N THR A 19 11.33 9.66 -3.42
CA THR A 19 10.79 10.28 -4.63
C THR A 19 10.95 9.36 -5.85
N VAL A 20 12.13 8.75 -6.02
CA VAL A 20 12.38 7.78 -7.10
C VAL A 20 11.52 6.53 -6.94
N LEU A 21 11.37 6.00 -5.72
CA LEU A 21 10.47 4.86 -5.46
C LEU A 21 9.02 5.21 -5.75
N PHE A 22 8.58 6.45 -5.51
CA PHE A 22 7.23 6.91 -5.82
C PHE A 22 6.94 6.85 -7.32
N PHE A 23 7.87 7.34 -8.15
CA PHE A 23 7.79 7.23 -9.60
C PHE A 23 7.81 5.76 -10.06
N PHE A 24 8.62 4.91 -9.43
CA PHE A 24 8.66 3.48 -9.74
C PHE A 24 7.37 2.75 -9.33
N CYS A 25 6.73 3.15 -8.23
CA CYS A 25 5.44 2.62 -7.78
C CYS A 25 4.34 2.92 -8.80
N ILE A 26 4.28 4.14 -9.32
CA ILE A 26 3.34 4.53 -10.39
C ILE A 26 3.59 3.68 -11.64
N TYR A 27 4.87 3.50 -12.03
CA TYR A 27 5.22 2.66 -13.17
C TYR A 27 4.74 1.21 -13.00
N ARG A 28 4.92 0.61 -11.81
CA ARG A 28 4.39 -0.74 -11.52
C ARG A 28 2.87 -0.79 -11.49
N ALA A 29 2.19 0.23 -10.97
CA ALA A 29 0.72 0.30 -10.91
C ALA A 29 0.09 0.22 -12.31
N ILE A 30 0.72 0.88 -13.29
CA ILE A 30 0.22 0.95 -14.67
C ILE A 30 0.44 -0.37 -15.42
N ARG A 31 1.52 -1.10 -15.13
CA ARG A 31 1.94 -2.26 -15.94
C ARG A 31 1.21 -3.57 -15.59
N GLY A 32 0.38 -3.63 -14.56
CA GLY A 32 -0.34 -4.83 -14.13
C GLY A 32 -1.53 -5.21 -15.04
N PRO A 33 -1.45 -6.30 -15.83
CA PRO A 33 -2.47 -6.68 -16.83
C PRO A 33 -3.58 -7.60 -16.28
N ARG A 34 -3.41 -8.19 -15.08
CA ARG A 34 -4.44 -9.02 -14.42
C ARG A 34 -5.02 -8.34 -13.18
N TYR A 35 -6.32 -8.57 -12.91
CA TYR A 35 -7.01 -8.02 -11.73
C TYR A 35 -6.33 -8.43 -10.40
N SER A 36 -5.87 -9.68 -10.27
CA SER A 36 -5.08 -10.11 -9.11
C SER A 36 -3.71 -9.43 -9.02
N ASP A 37 -3.07 -9.16 -10.16
CA ASP A 37 -1.76 -8.50 -10.20
C ASP A 37 -1.86 -7.03 -9.74
N ARG A 38 -2.97 -6.36 -10.09
CA ARG A 38 -3.30 -5.01 -9.59
C ARG A 38 -3.52 -4.97 -8.08
N LEU A 39 -4.15 -5.98 -7.49
CA LEU A 39 -4.33 -6.07 -6.03
C LEU A 39 -3.00 -6.23 -5.30
N VAL A 40 -2.12 -7.11 -5.81
CA VAL A 40 -0.77 -7.30 -5.26
C VAL A 40 0.07 -6.03 -5.44
N ALA A 41 -0.02 -5.37 -6.59
CA ALA A 41 0.65 -4.09 -6.84
C ALA A 41 0.21 -3.01 -5.84
N ASN A 42 -1.10 -2.90 -5.56
CA ASN A 42 -1.61 -1.95 -4.58
C ASN A 42 -1.05 -2.19 -3.16
N ASN A 43 -0.93 -3.44 -2.75
CA ASN A 43 -0.33 -3.79 -1.46
C ASN A 43 1.16 -3.39 -1.40
N VAL A 44 1.91 -3.60 -2.48
CA VAL A 44 3.31 -3.17 -2.55
C VAL A 44 3.43 -1.64 -2.46
N ILE A 45 2.56 -0.90 -3.15
CA ILE A 45 2.53 0.58 -3.09
C ILE A 45 2.24 1.06 -1.66
N CYS A 46 1.27 0.45 -0.98
CA CYS A 46 0.96 0.71 0.42
C CYS A 46 2.21 0.58 1.31
N THR A 47 2.90 -0.56 1.22
CA THR A 47 4.06 -0.83 2.08
C THR A 47 5.20 0.17 1.85
N MET A 48 5.42 0.61 0.61
CA MET A 48 6.42 1.63 0.29
C MET A 48 6.03 3.01 0.88
N SER A 49 4.75 3.37 0.80
CA SER A 49 4.24 4.61 1.42
C SER A 49 4.33 4.60 2.94
N VAL A 50 4.05 3.48 3.61
CA VAL A 50 4.23 3.34 5.07
C VAL A 50 5.69 3.52 5.47
N ILE A 51 6.61 2.84 4.76
CA ILE A 51 8.06 2.92 5.03
C ILE A 51 8.54 4.37 4.91
N PHE A 52 7.99 5.14 3.97
CA PHE A 52 8.27 6.56 3.86
C PHE A 52 7.89 7.35 5.11
N ILE A 53 6.66 7.16 5.57
CA ILE A 53 6.12 7.87 6.73
C ILE A 53 6.94 7.50 7.97
N CYS A 54 7.34 6.23 8.11
CA CYS A 54 8.24 5.79 9.18
C CYS A 54 9.61 6.50 9.14
N ILE A 55 10.23 6.61 7.97
CA ILE A 55 11.53 7.32 7.83
C ILE A 55 11.35 8.81 8.14
N LEU A 56 10.25 9.42 7.69
CA LEU A 56 9.93 10.82 7.97
C LEU A 56 9.65 11.06 9.46
N SER A 57 9.03 10.10 10.15
CA SER A 57 8.83 10.13 11.60
C SER A 57 10.16 10.19 12.35
N VAL A 58 11.13 9.36 11.94
CA VAL A 58 12.48 9.36 12.51
C VAL A 58 13.20 10.69 12.25
N TYR A 59 12.92 11.35 11.12
CA TYR A 59 13.48 12.68 10.82
C TYR A 59 13.05 13.72 11.85
N LEU A 60 11.73 13.80 12.07
CA LEU A 60 11.12 14.83 12.90
C LEU A 60 11.32 14.55 14.39
N LYS A 61 11.81 13.35 14.78
CA LYS A 61 12.01 12.93 16.18
C LYS A 61 10.73 12.95 17.04
N GLU A 62 9.57 13.06 16.41
CA GLU A 62 8.27 13.07 17.08
C GLU A 62 7.70 11.65 17.09
N ALA A 63 7.59 11.06 18.29
CA ALA A 63 7.05 9.72 18.48
C ALA A 63 5.58 9.59 18.01
N ALA A 64 4.84 10.71 18.00
CA ALA A 64 3.47 10.77 17.51
C ALA A 64 3.34 10.40 16.02
N LEU A 65 4.40 10.61 15.22
CA LEU A 65 4.41 10.25 13.79
C LEU A 65 4.47 8.74 13.57
N VAL A 66 5.03 7.98 14.51
CA VAL A 66 5.06 6.50 14.45
C VAL A 66 3.64 5.95 14.61
N ASP A 67 2.84 6.55 15.49
CA ASP A 67 1.46 6.12 15.73
C ASP A 67 0.60 6.34 14.46
N ILE A 68 0.78 7.49 13.80
CA ILE A 68 0.14 7.78 12.50
C ILE A 68 0.57 6.75 11.43
N ALA A 69 1.84 6.37 11.39
CA ALA A 69 2.33 5.35 10.45
C ALA A 69 1.73 3.96 10.73
N LEU A 70 1.60 3.59 12.00
CA LEU A 70 0.96 2.34 12.42
C LEU A 70 -0.53 2.32 12.03
N ILE A 71 -1.27 3.40 12.28
CA ILE A 71 -2.66 3.55 11.86
C ILE A 71 -2.77 3.47 10.34
N TYR A 72 -1.89 4.14 9.59
CA TYR A 72 -1.88 4.09 8.13
C TYR A 72 -1.62 2.67 7.59
N THR A 73 -0.73 1.92 8.25
CA THR A 73 -0.47 0.52 7.95
C THR A 73 -1.73 -0.33 8.13
N LEU A 74 -2.42 -0.16 9.27
CA LEU A 74 -3.65 -0.89 9.57
C LEU A 74 -4.76 -0.56 8.56
N LEU A 75 -4.99 0.73 8.28
CA LEU A 75 -6.01 1.20 7.35
C LEU A 75 -5.77 0.67 5.93
N SER A 76 -4.51 0.66 5.49
CA SER A 76 -4.18 0.25 4.13
C SER A 76 -4.24 -1.28 3.96
N CYS A 77 -3.82 -2.05 4.97
CA CYS A 77 -4.10 -3.49 5.03
C CYS A 77 -5.61 -3.79 4.99
N LEU A 78 -6.40 -3.07 5.78
CA LEU A 78 -7.87 -3.18 5.77
C LEU A 78 -8.44 -2.89 4.39
N SER A 79 -8.00 -1.80 3.75
CA SER A 79 -8.46 -1.41 2.42
C SER A 79 -8.18 -2.49 1.37
N GLY A 80 -6.97 -3.06 1.38
CA GLY A 80 -6.62 -4.17 0.49
C GLY A 80 -7.48 -5.42 0.72
N VAL A 81 -7.70 -5.80 1.97
CA VAL A 81 -8.53 -6.97 2.35
C VAL A 81 -9.99 -6.76 1.96
N VAL A 82 -10.55 -5.57 2.20
CA VAL A 82 -11.94 -5.24 1.84
C VAL A 82 -12.15 -5.36 0.33
N VAL A 83 -11.23 -4.85 -0.48
CA VAL A 83 -11.35 -4.96 -1.95
C VAL A 83 -11.29 -6.44 -2.38
N CYS A 84 -10.35 -7.22 -1.86
CA CYS A 84 -10.29 -8.66 -2.13
C CYS A 84 -11.59 -9.38 -1.73
N HIS A 85 -12.15 -9.03 -0.57
CA HIS A 85 -13.40 -9.60 -0.08
C HIS A 85 -14.60 -9.24 -0.96
N VAL A 86 -14.74 -7.96 -1.34
CA VAL A 86 -15.81 -7.47 -2.23
C VAL A 86 -15.77 -8.18 -3.59
N ILE A 87 -14.58 -8.31 -4.18
CA ILE A 87 -14.41 -9.01 -5.47
C ILE A 87 -14.83 -10.48 -5.35
N THR A 88 -14.42 -11.15 -4.26
CA THR A 88 -14.75 -12.55 -4.00
C THR A 88 -16.24 -12.74 -3.75
N LEU A 89 -16.86 -11.87 -2.96
CA LEU A 89 -18.31 -11.88 -2.70
C LEU A 89 -19.10 -11.68 -4.00
N HIS A 90 -18.71 -10.71 -4.82
CA HIS A 90 -19.37 -10.44 -6.10
C HIS A 90 -19.26 -11.64 -7.04
N HIS A 91 -18.09 -12.30 -7.10
CA HIS A 91 -17.92 -13.52 -7.90
C HIS A 91 -18.78 -14.67 -7.38
N LYS A 92 -18.83 -14.89 -6.06
CA LYS A 92 -19.64 -15.94 -5.43
C LYS A 92 -21.14 -15.74 -5.67
N GLY A 93 -21.63 -14.49 -5.60
CA GLY A 93 -23.04 -14.17 -5.90
C GLY A 93 -23.42 -14.48 -7.35
N ARG A 94 -22.52 -14.25 -8.31
CA ARG A 94 -22.75 -14.57 -9.74
C ARG A 94 -22.90 -16.07 -9.98
N LEU A 95 -22.09 -16.89 -9.30
CA LEU A 95 -22.14 -18.35 -9.41
C LEU A 95 -23.44 -18.93 -8.82
N LEU A 96 -23.91 -18.40 -7.68
CA LEU A 96 -25.18 -18.82 -7.07
C LEU A 96 -26.38 -18.51 -7.97
N ASN A 97 -26.40 -17.32 -8.59
CA ASN A 97 -27.43 -16.96 -9.55
C ASN A 97 -27.42 -17.83 -10.82
N GLN A 98 -26.25 -18.36 -11.22
CA GLN A 98 -26.17 -19.31 -12.33
C GLN A 98 -26.73 -20.67 -11.94
N LYS A 99 -26.42 -21.17 -10.73
CA LYS A 99 -26.96 -22.43 -10.23
C LYS A 99 -28.48 -22.40 -10.10
N GLN A 100 -29.06 -21.30 -9.60
CA GLN A 100 -30.51 -21.16 -9.53
C GLN A 100 -31.17 -21.20 -10.92
N LYS A 101 -30.56 -20.57 -11.93
CA LYS A 101 -31.06 -20.65 -13.31
C LYS A 101 -30.95 -22.04 -13.93
N GLU A 102 -29.96 -22.84 -13.52
CA GLU A 102 -29.83 -24.24 -13.94
C GLU A 102 -30.82 -25.15 -13.20
N GLU A 103 -31.19 -24.84 -11.96
CA GLU A 103 -32.20 -25.58 -11.19
C GLU A 103 -33.65 -25.24 -11.62
N GLU A 104 -33.89 -24.05 -12.17
CA GLU A 104 -35.19 -23.60 -12.69
C GLU A 104 -35.50 -24.07 -14.13
N LEU A 105 -34.58 -24.79 -14.80
CA LEU A 105 -34.66 -25.19 -16.22
C LEU A 105 -34.74 -26.72 -16.36
#